data_AF-A0A940EW80-F1
#
_entry.id   AF-A0A940EW80-F1
#
_cell.length_a   1.000
_cell.length_b   1.000
_cell.length_c   1.000
_cell.angle_alpha   90.00
_cell.angle_beta   90.00
_cell.angle_gamma   90.00
#
_symmetry.space_group_name_H-M   'P 1'
#
loop_
_entity.id
_entity.type
_entity.pdbx_description
1 polymer ?
#
loop_
_entity_poly.entity_id
_entity_poly.type
_entity_poly.pdbx_seq_one_letter_code
_entity_poly.pdbx_strand_id
1 'polypeptide(L)'
;MTVTPWDAENLTARYDEVRAHTERLAAPLSPEDQTVQSMPDVSPTKWHRAHVTWFFETFVLAENEQGFAPFQDKYWFLFNSYYEAVGPRYARAQRGVISRPGAHDVGVYRDNVDNRMRDLVTRLDGGTLDKLTSTIELGFHHEQQHQELLLMDIKHVLSLNPLQPAYGGTRSPDSEPDTLGWVDVEGGLVEIGHRGEGFSFDNELPPHQTWLEPFRLADRLVTNGEWLEFMADGGYQRAEHWLSDGWAKVNAEGWRAPFYWDQVDGVWFEHTLHGTWPVNLGLPVSHVSHYEADAFATWAGKRLPTEAEWEHAARSHGPAEVGGNLADTETYHPRAAEAPTGRLRQLYGDCWEWTSSAYLPYPGFHPAAGAIGEYNGKFMSNQIVLRGGCALTPPGHTRASYRNFFPPQSRWALSGVRLADGGVPSGAAR
;
A
#
# COMPACT_ATOMS: atom_id res chain seq x y z
N MET A 1 -10.33 23.00 -2.44
CA MET A 1 -11.24 22.99 -1.28
C MET A 1 -10.46 23.58 -0.12
N THR A 2 -10.99 24.58 0.57
CA THR A 2 -10.41 25.08 1.83
C THR A 2 -10.44 23.93 2.82
N VAL A 3 -9.28 23.50 3.31
CA VAL A 3 -9.19 22.49 4.37
C VAL A 3 -9.89 23.09 5.59
N THR A 4 -10.92 22.42 6.10
CA THR A 4 -11.53 22.83 7.37
C THR A 4 -10.45 22.67 8.44
N PRO A 5 -10.09 23.74 9.17
CA PRO A 5 -9.08 23.62 10.21
C PRO A 5 -9.52 22.60 11.26
N TRP A 6 -8.56 21.84 11.76
CA TRP A 6 -8.82 20.89 12.83
C TRP A 6 -9.26 21.65 14.09
N ASP A 7 -10.35 21.19 14.69
CA ASP A 7 -10.77 21.56 16.03
C ASP A 7 -10.86 20.29 16.88
N ALA A 8 -11.04 20.45 18.20
CA ALA A 8 -11.04 19.31 19.10
C ALA A 8 -12.15 18.29 18.76
N GLU A 9 -13.30 18.74 18.23
CA GLU A 9 -14.43 17.89 17.90
C GLU A 9 -14.16 17.06 16.65
N ASN A 10 -13.78 17.72 15.54
CA ASN A 10 -13.54 17.04 14.27
C ASN A 10 -12.26 16.18 14.31
N LEU A 11 -11.24 16.56 15.09
CA LEU A 11 -10.03 15.77 15.29
C LEU A 11 -10.33 14.50 16.10
N THR A 12 -11.14 14.62 17.16
CA THR A 12 -11.57 13.46 17.95
C THR A 12 -12.45 12.52 17.12
N ALA A 13 -13.38 13.06 16.34
CA ALA A 13 -14.21 12.25 15.44
C ALA A 13 -13.36 11.48 14.42
N ARG A 14 -12.34 12.14 13.83
CA ARG A 14 -11.41 11.47 12.90
C ARG A 14 -10.55 10.43 13.59
N TYR A 15 -10.07 10.71 14.80
CA TYR A 15 -9.36 9.73 15.63
C TYR A 15 -10.22 8.48 15.82
N ASP A 16 -11.45 8.63 16.30
CA ASP A 16 -12.36 7.51 16.55
C ASP A 16 -12.68 6.71 15.28
N GLU A 17 -12.88 7.39 14.14
CA GLU A 17 -13.12 6.75 12.85
C GLU A 17 -11.96 5.82 12.44
N VAL A 18 -10.73 6.36 12.47
CA VAL A 18 -9.51 5.63 12.08
C VAL A 18 -9.26 4.47 13.03
N ARG A 19 -9.35 4.71 14.35
CA ARG A 19 -9.10 3.68 15.37
C ARG A 19 -10.11 2.53 15.31
N ALA A 20 -11.39 2.86 15.11
CA ALA A 20 -12.45 1.88 14.98
C ALA A 20 -12.31 1.03 13.71
N HIS A 21 -11.75 1.58 12.63
CA HIS A 21 -11.53 0.80 11.41
C HIS A 21 -10.55 -0.36 11.63
N THR A 22 -9.44 -0.12 12.33
CA THR A 22 -8.48 -1.17 12.70
C THR A 22 -9.14 -2.30 13.49
N GLU A 23 -10.03 -1.98 14.44
CA GLU A 23 -10.76 -2.99 15.20
C GLU A 23 -11.78 -3.77 14.36
N ARG A 24 -12.46 -3.10 13.41
CA ARG A 24 -13.34 -3.80 12.45
C ARG A 24 -12.57 -4.80 11.59
N LEU A 25 -11.35 -4.46 11.15
CA LEU A 25 -10.50 -5.37 10.37
C LEU A 25 -9.95 -6.53 11.21
N ALA A 26 -9.74 -6.34 12.51
CA ALA A 26 -9.26 -7.40 13.39
C ALA A 26 -10.38 -8.31 13.90
N ALA A 27 -11.63 -7.85 13.91
CA ALA A 27 -12.77 -8.55 14.50
C ALA A 27 -13.05 -9.98 13.95
N PRO A 28 -12.86 -10.27 12.64
CA PRO A 28 -13.05 -11.63 12.12
C PRO A 28 -11.99 -12.64 12.58
N LEU A 29 -10.88 -12.17 13.18
CA LEU A 29 -9.70 -12.98 13.45
C LEU A 29 -9.65 -13.52 14.87
N SER A 30 -9.37 -14.82 14.99
CA SER A 30 -9.14 -15.47 16.27
C SER A 30 -7.86 -14.96 16.95
N PRO A 31 -7.70 -15.11 18.28
CA PRO A 31 -6.44 -14.82 18.96
C PRO A 31 -5.22 -15.56 18.36
N GLU A 32 -5.44 -16.76 17.82
CA GLU A 32 -4.45 -17.58 17.14
C GLU A 32 -3.97 -16.91 15.85
N ASP A 33 -4.91 -16.50 14.99
CA ASP A 33 -4.61 -15.81 13.73
C ASP A 33 -3.83 -14.52 13.98
N GLN A 34 -4.20 -13.77 15.03
CA GLN A 34 -3.56 -12.50 15.35
C GLN A 34 -2.13 -12.62 15.91
N THR A 35 -1.61 -13.83 16.12
CA THR A 35 -0.28 -14.08 16.72
C THR A 35 0.77 -14.55 15.71
N VAL A 36 0.36 -15.14 14.58
CA VAL A 36 1.28 -15.77 13.63
C VAL A 36 2.09 -14.74 12.85
N GLN A 37 3.36 -15.07 12.60
CA GLN A 37 4.23 -14.39 11.63
C GLN A 37 4.68 -15.41 10.59
N SER A 38 4.13 -15.32 9.38
CA SER A 38 4.35 -16.31 8.30
C SER A 38 5.64 -16.07 7.51
N MET A 39 6.19 -14.86 7.54
CA MET A 39 7.51 -14.52 7.01
C MET A 39 8.05 -13.24 7.68
N PRO A 40 9.35 -12.91 7.57
CA PRO A 40 9.93 -11.73 8.24
C PRO A 40 9.27 -10.41 7.87
N ASP A 41 8.69 -10.31 6.66
CA ASP A 41 8.04 -9.09 6.22
C ASP A 41 6.64 -8.89 6.78
N VAL A 42 5.94 -9.99 7.07
CA VAL A 42 4.63 -10.03 7.73
C VAL A 42 4.79 -9.76 9.23
N SER A 43 3.85 -9.02 9.82
CA SER A 43 3.72 -8.84 11.26
C SER A 43 2.39 -9.42 11.76
N PRO A 44 2.33 -9.95 12.99
CA PRO A 44 1.07 -10.41 13.56
C PRO A 44 0.03 -9.29 13.66
N THR A 45 -1.25 -9.58 13.42
CA THR A 45 -2.33 -8.58 13.53
C THR A 45 -2.35 -7.88 14.89
N LYS A 46 -2.10 -8.61 16.00
CA LYS A 46 -2.02 -7.99 17.33
C LYS A 46 -0.81 -7.05 17.47
N TRP A 47 0.27 -7.30 16.73
CA TRP A 47 1.41 -6.39 16.68
C TRP A 47 1.04 -5.10 15.94
N HIS A 48 0.33 -5.17 14.81
CA HIS A 48 -0.17 -3.97 14.12
C HIS A 48 -1.05 -3.12 15.03
N ARG A 49 -2.06 -3.74 15.65
CA ARG A 49 -2.98 -3.10 16.62
C ARG A 49 -2.24 -2.40 17.75
N ALA A 50 -1.23 -3.05 18.33
CA ALA A 50 -0.44 -2.47 19.41
C ALA A 50 0.53 -1.39 18.91
N HIS A 51 1.14 -1.57 17.74
CA HIS A 51 2.12 -0.64 17.17
C HIS A 51 1.52 0.72 16.83
N VAL A 52 0.36 0.75 16.17
CA VAL A 52 -0.32 2.02 15.87
C VAL A 52 -0.79 2.73 17.15
N THR A 53 -0.98 1.98 18.25
CA THR A 53 -1.30 2.54 19.57
C THR A 53 -0.06 3.13 20.24
N TRP A 54 1.05 2.41 20.15
CA TRP A 54 2.36 2.86 20.59
C TRP A 54 2.76 4.17 19.92
N PHE A 55 2.41 4.38 18.64
CA PHE A 55 2.65 5.64 17.95
C PHE A 55 2.04 6.83 18.71
N PHE A 56 0.75 6.78 19.03
CA PHE A 56 0.08 7.88 19.75
C PHE A 56 0.60 8.02 21.18
N GLU A 57 0.86 6.91 21.88
CA GLU A 57 1.42 6.98 23.23
C GLU A 57 2.82 7.63 23.24
N THR A 58 3.65 7.35 22.23
CA THR A 58 5.04 7.80 22.16
C THR A 58 5.15 9.22 21.63
N PHE A 59 4.53 9.51 20.49
CA PHE A 59 4.73 10.78 19.78
C PHE A 59 3.72 11.86 20.15
N VAL A 60 2.63 11.50 20.86
CA VAL A 60 1.63 12.49 21.30
C VAL A 60 1.52 12.52 22.83
N LEU A 61 1.18 11.41 23.49
CA LEU A 61 0.92 11.43 24.93
C LEU A 61 2.19 11.71 25.76
N ALA A 62 3.33 11.12 25.41
CA ALA A 62 4.54 11.16 26.24
C ALA A 62 5.03 12.58 26.59
N GLU A 63 4.91 13.53 25.66
CA GLU A 63 5.37 14.91 25.85
C GLU A 63 4.24 15.88 26.27
N ASN A 64 2.98 15.48 26.13
CA ASN A 64 1.85 16.41 26.23
C ASN A 64 0.83 16.05 27.32
N GLU A 65 0.86 14.82 27.84
CA GLU A 65 0.01 14.42 28.95
C GLU A 65 0.65 14.80 30.30
N GLN A 66 -0.09 15.53 31.14
CA GLN A 66 0.38 15.90 32.47
C GLN A 66 0.55 14.66 33.35
N GLY A 67 1.78 14.45 33.86
CA GLY A 67 2.08 13.31 34.73
C GLY A 67 2.14 11.98 33.97
N PHE A 68 2.47 12.03 32.68
CA PHE A 68 2.57 10.87 31.80
C PHE A 68 3.29 9.69 32.44
N ALA A 69 2.66 8.52 32.33
CA ALA A 69 3.30 7.22 32.50
C ALA A 69 2.90 6.33 31.31
N PRO A 70 3.82 5.52 30.76
CA PRO A 70 3.46 4.55 29.75
C PRO A 70 2.51 3.51 30.35
N PHE A 71 1.59 2.97 29.54
CA PHE A 71 0.69 1.90 29.96
C PHE A 71 1.46 0.66 30.46
N GLN A 72 2.55 0.34 29.78
CA GLN A 72 3.47 -0.73 30.14
C GLN A 72 4.86 -0.44 29.54
N ASP A 73 5.87 -0.24 30.39
CA ASP A 73 7.24 0.11 29.96
C ASP A 73 7.79 -0.81 28.85
N LYS A 74 7.53 -2.12 28.95
CA LYS A 74 8.04 -3.09 27.95
C LYS A 74 7.39 -2.96 26.59
N TYR A 75 6.21 -2.33 26.48
CA TYR A 75 5.52 -2.18 25.20
C TYR A 75 6.27 -1.24 24.26
N TRP A 76 6.99 -0.26 24.81
CA TRP A 76 7.83 0.64 24.01
C TRP A 76 8.95 -0.10 23.28
N PHE A 77 9.53 -1.12 23.91
CA PHE A 77 10.50 -2.01 23.26
C PHE A 77 9.86 -2.99 22.26
N LEU A 78 8.69 -3.55 22.59
CA LEU A 78 8.02 -4.55 21.75
C LEU A 78 7.39 -3.97 20.48
N PHE A 79 6.91 -2.72 20.57
CA PHE A 79 6.09 -2.10 19.55
C PHE A 79 6.77 -0.91 18.86
N ASN A 80 8.01 -0.55 19.23
CA ASN A 80 8.84 0.28 18.34
C ASN A 80 9.13 -0.50 17.05
N SER A 81 8.79 0.08 15.90
CA SER A 81 8.99 -0.53 14.58
C SER A 81 10.45 -0.46 14.15
N TYR A 82 11.00 0.75 14.10
CA TYR A 82 12.32 1.05 13.55
C TYR A 82 12.90 2.38 14.02
N TYR A 83 12.29 3.11 14.96
CA TYR A 83 12.77 4.43 15.39
C TYR A 83 13.98 4.29 16.33
N GLU A 84 15.18 4.40 15.79
CA GLU A 84 16.42 4.20 16.55
C GLU A 84 16.63 5.33 17.57
N ALA A 85 16.18 6.56 17.24
CA ALA A 85 16.19 7.69 18.17
C ALA A 85 15.26 7.51 19.38
N VAL A 86 14.23 6.67 19.28
CA VAL A 86 13.33 6.37 20.41
C VAL A 86 13.94 5.34 21.36
N GLY A 87 14.67 4.35 20.82
CA GLY A 87 15.38 3.36 21.62
C GLY A 87 15.40 1.96 21.00
N PRO A 88 15.88 0.95 21.75
CA PRO A 88 15.98 -0.41 21.25
C PRO A 88 14.60 -0.98 20.91
N ARG A 89 14.59 -1.97 20.01
CA ARG A 89 13.38 -2.65 19.56
C ARG A 89 13.53 -4.16 19.54
N TYR A 90 12.41 -4.85 19.70
CA TYR A 90 12.38 -6.29 19.48
C TYR A 90 12.62 -6.64 18.00
N ALA A 91 13.27 -7.77 17.74
CA ALA A 91 13.65 -8.16 16.38
C ALA A 91 12.40 -8.36 15.50
N ARG A 92 12.34 -7.65 14.36
CA ARG A 92 11.20 -7.71 13.40
C ARG A 92 10.85 -9.15 13.00
N ALA A 93 11.86 -9.96 12.68
CA ALA A 93 11.69 -11.34 12.24
C ALA A 93 11.22 -12.31 13.34
N GLN A 94 11.10 -11.84 14.59
CA GLN A 94 10.70 -12.66 15.73
C GLN A 94 9.37 -12.19 16.35
N ARG A 95 8.67 -11.21 15.76
CA ARG A 95 7.39 -10.71 16.30
C ARG A 95 6.36 -11.81 16.55
N GLY A 96 6.33 -12.86 15.73
CA GLY A 96 5.41 -13.99 15.87
C GLY A 96 5.68 -14.95 17.04
N VAL A 97 6.86 -14.90 17.67
CA VAL A 97 7.14 -15.75 18.86
C VAL A 97 6.65 -15.11 20.16
N ILE A 98 6.19 -13.85 20.10
CA ILE A 98 5.69 -13.10 21.23
C ILE A 98 4.23 -13.49 21.49
N SER A 99 4.01 -14.51 22.32
CA SER A 99 2.67 -14.95 22.72
C SER A 99 1.96 -13.97 23.66
N ARG A 100 2.72 -13.12 24.40
CA ARG A 100 2.19 -12.09 25.29
C ARG A 100 2.83 -10.73 25.04
N PRO A 101 2.05 -9.63 24.99
CA PRO A 101 0.61 -9.55 25.30
C PRO A 101 -0.28 -10.26 24.28
N GLY A 102 -1.39 -10.81 24.78
CA GLY A 102 -2.40 -11.49 23.95
C GLY A 102 -3.31 -10.49 23.23
N ALA A 103 -4.14 -10.95 22.31
CA ALA A 103 -5.05 -10.09 21.54
C ALA A 103 -6.02 -9.28 22.43
N HIS A 104 -6.45 -9.84 23.57
CA HIS A 104 -7.25 -9.15 24.58
C HIS A 104 -6.46 -8.03 25.30
N ASP A 105 -5.25 -8.34 25.79
CA ASP A 105 -4.39 -7.36 26.47
C ASP A 105 -4.03 -6.18 25.56
N VAL A 106 -3.86 -6.44 24.26
CA VAL A 106 -3.66 -5.40 23.23
C VAL A 106 -4.92 -4.53 23.08
N GLY A 107 -6.11 -5.12 23.17
CA GLY A 107 -7.37 -4.37 23.21
C GLY A 107 -7.45 -3.43 24.42
N VAL A 108 -7.08 -3.93 25.61
CA VAL A 108 -7.04 -3.10 26.83
C VAL A 108 -6.03 -1.94 26.69
N TYR A 109 -4.88 -2.19 26.05
CA TYR A 109 -3.91 -1.13 25.76
C TYR A 109 -4.47 -0.06 24.81
N ARG A 110 -5.15 -0.50 23.75
CA ARG A 110 -5.83 0.40 22.80
C ARG A 110 -6.86 1.28 23.50
N ASP A 111 -7.76 0.69 24.28
CA ASP A 111 -8.79 1.43 25.00
C ASP A 111 -8.18 2.46 25.98
N ASN A 112 -7.09 2.11 26.64
CA ASN A 112 -6.38 3.02 27.54
C ASN A 112 -5.83 4.26 26.81
N VAL A 113 -5.09 4.04 25.72
CA VAL A 113 -4.48 5.13 24.94
C VAL A 113 -5.55 5.96 24.24
N ASP A 114 -6.61 5.33 23.72
CA ASP A 114 -7.73 6.02 23.09
C ASP A 114 -8.43 6.97 24.07
N ASN A 115 -8.70 6.52 25.30
CA ASN A 115 -9.29 7.39 26.33
C ASN A 115 -8.36 8.57 26.69
N ARG A 116 -7.05 8.32 26.83
CA ARG A 116 -6.06 9.36 27.13
C ARG A 116 -5.91 10.37 25.99
N MET A 117 -5.99 9.91 24.74
CA MET A 117 -5.98 10.77 23.56
C MET A 117 -7.22 11.68 23.51
N ARG A 118 -8.42 11.13 23.75
CA ARG A 118 -9.66 11.94 23.83
C ARG A 118 -9.59 12.96 24.96
N ASP A 119 -9.13 12.54 26.13
CA ASP A 119 -8.95 13.42 27.29
C ASP A 119 -7.89 14.49 27.04
N LEU A 120 -6.82 14.20 26.30
CA LEU A 120 -5.82 15.19 25.91
C LEU A 120 -6.44 16.20 24.96
N VAL A 121 -6.98 15.76 23.82
CA VAL A 121 -7.49 16.64 22.74
C VAL A 121 -8.58 17.58 23.26
N THR A 122 -9.46 17.12 24.15
CA THR A 122 -10.52 17.95 24.74
C THR A 122 -10.02 19.02 25.72
N ARG A 123 -8.80 18.87 26.27
CA ARG A 123 -8.19 19.79 27.24
C ARG A 123 -7.17 20.75 26.64
N LEU A 124 -6.72 20.51 25.40
CA LEU A 124 -5.75 21.38 24.73
C LEU A 124 -6.35 22.76 24.45
N ASP A 125 -5.58 23.81 24.71
CA ASP A 125 -5.86 25.12 24.14
C ASP A 125 -5.61 25.11 22.62
N GLY A 126 -6.22 26.06 21.89
CA GLY A 126 -6.11 26.09 20.43
C GLY A 126 -4.67 26.18 19.91
N GLY A 127 -3.79 26.91 20.58
CA GLY A 127 -2.39 27.06 20.15
C GLY A 127 -1.55 25.80 20.35
N THR A 128 -1.88 24.98 21.34
CA THR A 128 -1.24 23.66 21.55
C THR A 128 -1.84 22.61 20.62
N LEU A 129 -3.16 22.65 20.39
CA LEU A 129 -3.83 21.80 19.41
C LEU A 129 -3.21 21.97 18.03
N ASP A 130 -3.07 23.21 17.55
CA ASP A 130 -2.47 23.54 16.25
C ASP A 130 -1.07 22.92 16.06
N LYS A 131 -0.26 22.88 17.13
CA LYS A 131 1.09 22.30 17.08
C LYS A 131 1.05 20.78 16.96
N LEU A 132 0.14 20.11 17.67
CA LEU A 132 0.06 18.65 17.71
C LEU A 132 -0.72 18.04 16.55
N THR A 133 -1.60 18.83 15.93
CA THR A 133 -2.42 18.42 14.78
C THR A 133 -1.62 17.68 13.72
N SER A 134 -0.47 18.21 13.31
CA SER A 134 0.39 17.57 12.29
C SER A 134 0.87 16.16 12.69
N THR A 135 1.20 15.96 13.97
CA THR A 135 1.67 14.66 14.48
C THR A 135 0.52 13.68 14.68
N ILE A 136 -0.64 14.17 15.12
CA ILE A 136 -1.85 13.35 15.26
C ILE A 136 -2.34 12.91 13.87
N GLU A 137 -2.37 13.82 12.90
CA GLU A 137 -2.73 13.53 11.51
C GLU A 137 -1.74 12.54 10.87
N LEU A 138 -0.43 12.69 11.12
CA LEU A 138 0.56 11.68 10.76
C LEU A 138 0.23 10.32 11.38
N GLY A 139 -0.20 10.28 12.64
CA GLY A 139 -0.65 9.07 13.32
C GLY A 139 -1.86 8.42 12.64
N PHE A 140 -2.81 9.22 12.11
CA PHE A 140 -3.93 8.71 11.32
C PHE A 140 -3.45 8.02 10.05
N HIS A 141 -2.60 8.69 9.28
CA HIS A 141 -2.08 8.12 8.03
C HIS A 141 -1.16 6.92 8.28
N HIS A 142 -0.39 6.92 9.37
CA HIS A 142 0.39 5.76 9.80
C HIS A 142 -0.50 4.56 10.15
N GLU A 143 -1.59 4.77 10.89
CA GLU A 143 -2.54 3.68 11.18
C GLU A 143 -3.24 3.16 9.92
N GLN A 144 -3.55 4.04 8.96
CA GLN A 144 -4.10 3.63 7.67
C GLN A 144 -3.13 2.76 6.84
N GLN A 145 -1.83 3.06 6.84
CA GLN A 145 -0.82 2.16 6.24
C GLN A 145 -0.85 0.79 6.92
N HIS A 146 -1.01 0.77 8.24
CA HIS A 146 -1.10 -0.48 9.01
C HIS A 146 -2.42 -1.23 8.86
N GLN A 147 -3.52 -0.55 8.52
CA GLN A 147 -4.80 -1.20 8.16
C GLN A 147 -4.67 -1.98 6.85
N GLU A 148 -3.99 -1.38 5.87
CA GLU A 148 -3.67 -2.03 4.61
C GLU A 148 -2.73 -3.24 4.82
N LEU A 149 -1.63 -3.04 5.56
CA LEU A 149 -0.68 -4.10 5.89
C LEU A 149 -1.35 -5.25 6.66
N LEU A 150 -2.25 -4.95 7.62
CA LEU A 150 -2.98 -5.98 8.37
C LEU A 150 -3.70 -6.95 7.44
N LEU A 151 -4.35 -6.46 6.39
CA LEU A 151 -5.08 -7.26 5.41
C LEU A 151 -4.14 -8.06 4.49
N MET A 152 -3.03 -7.46 4.06
CA MET A 152 -2.01 -8.17 3.26
C MET A 152 -1.33 -9.28 4.08
N ASP A 153 -1.02 -8.99 5.33
CA ASP A 153 -0.31 -9.87 6.24
C ASP A 153 -1.17 -11.06 6.66
N ILE A 154 -2.45 -10.82 6.98
CA ILE A 154 -3.37 -11.90 7.30
C ILE A 154 -3.69 -12.78 6.09
N LYS A 155 -3.79 -12.22 4.88
CA LYS A 155 -3.93 -13.01 3.65
C LYS A 155 -2.78 -14.02 3.53
N HIS A 156 -1.55 -13.59 3.76
CA HIS A 156 -0.40 -14.49 3.72
C HIS A 156 -0.47 -15.58 4.81
N VAL A 157 -0.80 -15.23 6.06
CA VAL A 157 -0.96 -16.20 7.15
C VAL A 157 -2.00 -17.27 6.81
N LEU A 158 -3.18 -16.87 6.32
CA LEU A 158 -4.28 -17.79 6.00
C LEU A 158 -3.96 -18.65 4.77
N SER A 159 -3.24 -18.10 3.78
CA SER A 159 -2.83 -18.84 2.57
C SER A 159 -1.93 -20.04 2.84
N LEU A 160 -1.12 -19.99 3.91
CA LEU A 160 -0.23 -21.09 4.30
C LEU A 160 -0.94 -22.19 5.08
N ASN A 161 -2.17 -21.95 5.55
CA ASN A 161 -2.92 -22.93 6.30
C ASN A 161 -3.53 -23.96 5.33
N PRO A 162 -3.25 -25.28 5.49
CA PRO A 162 -3.78 -26.31 4.59
C PRO A 162 -5.32 -26.38 4.54
N LEU A 163 -6.02 -25.80 5.52
CA LEU A 163 -7.47 -25.71 5.54
C LEU A 163 -8.01 -24.53 4.71
N GLN A 164 -7.13 -23.67 4.19
CA GLN A 164 -7.43 -22.48 3.39
C GLN A 164 -8.60 -21.63 3.95
N PRO A 165 -8.54 -21.21 5.22
CA PRO A 165 -9.58 -20.39 5.83
C PRO A 165 -9.75 -19.07 5.09
N ALA A 166 -11.00 -18.62 4.94
CA ALA A 166 -11.31 -17.28 4.47
C ALA A 166 -11.30 -16.29 5.64
N TYR A 167 -10.79 -15.08 5.40
CA TYR A 167 -10.92 -13.95 6.31
C TYR A 167 -12.36 -13.42 6.34
N GLY A 168 -12.93 -13.17 5.16
CA GLY A 168 -14.27 -12.60 5.01
C GLY A 168 -14.49 -11.97 3.64
N GLY A 169 -15.72 -11.50 3.41
CA GLY A 169 -16.15 -10.91 2.15
C GLY A 169 -16.82 -11.89 1.19
N THR A 170 -17.16 -11.42 0.00
CA THR A 170 -17.85 -12.18 -1.04
C THR A 170 -17.08 -12.13 -2.35
N ARG A 171 -17.05 -13.27 -3.07
CA ARG A 171 -16.43 -13.38 -4.39
C ARG A 171 -17.21 -12.58 -5.42
N SER A 172 -16.53 -11.79 -6.25
CA SER A 172 -17.13 -11.19 -7.44
C SER A 172 -17.52 -12.26 -8.48
N PRO A 173 -18.52 -11.99 -9.35
CA PRO A 173 -18.81 -12.83 -10.50
C PRO A 173 -17.60 -12.97 -11.43
N ASP A 174 -17.52 -14.10 -12.13
CA ASP A 174 -16.51 -14.32 -13.17
C ASP A 174 -16.66 -13.30 -14.31
N SER A 175 -15.55 -12.83 -14.84
CA SER A 175 -15.49 -11.88 -15.94
C SER A 175 -14.39 -12.27 -16.94
N GLU A 176 -14.53 -11.81 -18.17
CA GLU A 176 -13.53 -11.98 -19.22
C GLU A 176 -12.63 -10.73 -19.34
N PRO A 177 -11.40 -10.85 -19.84
CA PRO A 177 -10.55 -9.70 -20.15
C PRO A 177 -11.23 -8.75 -21.15
N ASP A 178 -11.38 -7.49 -20.77
CA ASP A 178 -11.75 -6.42 -21.70
C ASP A 178 -10.57 -6.08 -22.64
N THR A 179 -10.83 -5.42 -23.77
CA THR A 179 -9.79 -4.91 -24.67
C THR A 179 -8.94 -3.84 -23.99
N LEU A 180 -7.61 -3.96 -24.11
CA LEU A 180 -6.67 -2.97 -23.62
C LEU A 180 -6.69 -1.71 -24.51
N GLY A 181 -7.03 -0.56 -23.92
CA GLY A 181 -6.92 0.75 -24.57
C GLY A 181 -5.60 1.45 -24.22
N TRP A 182 -5.34 2.58 -24.89
CA TRP A 182 -4.19 3.43 -24.63
C TRP A 182 -4.62 4.89 -24.51
N VAL A 183 -3.97 5.62 -23.59
CA VAL A 183 -4.11 7.07 -23.43
C VAL A 183 -2.78 7.71 -23.80
N ASP A 184 -2.78 8.50 -24.88
CA ASP A 184 -1.63 9.28 -25.31
C ASP A 184 -1.45 10.52 -24.42
N VAL A 185 -0.22 10.78 -23.99
CA VAL A 185 0.14 11.88 -23.10
C VAL A 185 1.27 12.68 -23.74
N GLU A 186 1.05 13.97 -23.95
CA GLU A 186 1.99 14.86 -24.68
C GLU A 186 3.35 15.00 -24.00
N GLY A 187 3.42 14.93 -22.66
CA GLY A 187 4.66 15.14 -21.93
C GLY A 187 5.07 16.62 -21.88
N GLY A 188 6.37 16.89 -21.93
CA GLY A 188 6.99 18.21 -21.80
C GLY A 188 7.59 18.47 -20.41
N LEU A 189 7.80 19.74 -20.08
CA LEU A 189 8.24 20.16 -18.74
C LEU A 189 7.03 20.12 -17.80
N VAL A 190 6.99 19.12 -16.94
CA VAL A 190 5.90 18.89 -15.99
C VAL A 190 6.39 19.10 -14.57
N GLU A 191 5.47 19.27 -13.63
CA GLU A 191 5.78 19.27 -12.22
C GLU A 191 5.11 18.08 -11.52
N ILE A 192 5.87 17.42 -10.65
CA ILE A 192 5.41 16.30 -9.82
C ILE A 192 5.67 16.61 -8.33
N GLY A 193 4.97 15.89 -7.45
CA GLY A 193 5.04 16.06 -6.00
C GLY A 193 3.80 16.70 -5.40
N HIS A 194 3.78 16.76 -4.06
CA HIS A 194 2.62 17.23 -3.31
C HIS A 194 2.43 18.74 -3.37
N ARG A 195 1.29 19.18 -3.92
CA ARG A 195 0.84 20.58 -3.85
C ARG A 195 -0.38 20.70 -2.94
N GLY A 196 -0.40 21.75 -2.13
CA GLY A 196 -1.58 22.15 -1.36
C GLY A 196 -1.35 22.14 0.15
N GLU A 197 -2.44 22.38 0.88
CA GLU A 197 -2.44 22.53 2.34
C GLU A 197 -2.89 21.27 3.09
N GLY A 198 -3.30 20.22 2.36
CA GLY A 198 -3.64 18.92 2.95
C GLY A 198 -2.41 18.06 3.26
N PHE A 199 -2.62 16.98 4.01
CA PHE A 199 -1.56 16.05 4.40
C PHE A 199 -0.79 15.46 3.20
N SER A 200 0.51 15.30 3.40
CA SER A 200 1.38 14.40 2.63
C SER A 200 2.46 13.84 3.53
N PHE A 201 3.02 12.71 3.13
CA PHE A 201 4.30 12.30 3.68
C PHE A 201 5.42 13.21 3.14
N ASP A 202 6.52 13.27 3.88
CA ASP A 202 7.69 14.07 3.53
C ASP A 202 8.37 13.61 2.23
N ASN A 203 8.31 12.32 1.92
CA ASN A 203 8.90 11.73 0.71
C ASN A 203 8.25 12.21 -0.61
N GLU A 204 7.18 12.99 -0.53
CA GLU A 204 6.44 13.52 -1.68
C GLU A 204 6.69 15.01 -1.90
N LEU A 205 7.56 15.57 -1.06
CA LEU A 205 8.00 16.95 -1.05
C LEU A 205 9.51 17.04 -1.38
N PRO A 206 9.96 18.19 -1.90
CA PRO A 206 9.13 19.28 -2.43
C PRO A 206 8.62 18.96 -3.85
N PRO A 207 7.57 19.67 -4.33
CA PRO A 207 7.26 19.71 -5.75
C PRO A 207 8.46 20.18 -6.56
N HIS A 208 8.69 19.54 -7.69
CA HIS A 208 9.81 19.87 -8.57
C HIS A 208 9.49 19.53 -10.02
N GLN A 209 10.23 20.16 -10.92
CA GLN A 209 10.04 19.97 -12.36
C GLN A 209 10.85 18.80 -12.88
N THR A 210 10.30 18.08 -13.85
CA THR A 210 10.98 17.04 -14.62
C THR A 210 10.51 17.08 -16.07
N TRP A 211 11.35 16.61 -16.99
CA TRP A 211 11.02 16.51 -18.41
C TRP A 211 10.49 15.11 -18.72
N LEU A 212 9.35 15.05 -19.40
CA LEU A 212 8.79 13.80 -19.93
C LEU A 212 8.77 13.88 -21.45
N GLU A 213 9.31 12.86 -22.12
CA GLU A 213 9.00 12.64 -23.54
C GLU A 213 7.54 12.23 -23.68
N PRO A 214 6.90 12.46 -24.84
CA PRO A 214 5.56 11.96 -25.08
C PRO A 214 5.49 10.43 -24.96
N PHE A 215 4.44 9.94 -24.33
CA PHE A 215 4.26 8.53 -23.98
C PHE A 215 2.79 8.16 -24.05
N ARG A 216 2.50 6.88 -23.87
CA ARG A 216 1.13 6.41 -23.65
C ARG A 216 1.09 5.43 -22.49
N LEU A 217 0.00 5.47 -21.73
CA LEU A 217 -0.30 4.47 -20.70
C LEU A 217 -1.44 3.58 -21.15
N ALA A 218 -1.36 2.31 -20.79
CA ALA A 218 -2.49 1.40 -20.90
C ALA A 218 -3.65 1.95 -20.07
N ASP A 219 -4.85 1.91 -20.61
CA ASP A 219 -6.00 2.55 -19.98
C ASP A 219 -6.55 1.74 -18.80
N ARG A 220 -6.22 0.46 -18.67
CA ARG A 220 -6.52 -0.41 -17.52
C ARG A 220 -5.28 -1.18 -17.06
N LEU A 221 -5.41 -1.89 -15.94
CA LEU A 221 -4.37 -2.82 -15.47
C LEU A 221 -4.32 -4.08 -16.35
N VAL A 222 -3.16 -4.73 -16.37
CA VAL A 222 -2.98 -6.08 -16.94
C VAL A 222 -3.86 -7.07 -16.19
N THR A 223 -4.54 -7.93 -16.93
CA THR A 223 -5.50 -8.91 -16.39
C THR A 223 -4.85 -10.26 -16.12
N ASN A 224 -5.52 -11.08 -15.31
CA ASN A 224 -5.17 -12.47 -15.07
C ASN A 224 -5.16 -13.31 -16.36
N GLY A 225 -6.09 -13.05 -17.28
CA GLY A 225 -6.13 -13.72 -18.59
C GLY A 225 -4.89 -13.43 -19.43
N GLU A 226 -4.49 -12.17 -19.53
CA GLU A 226 -3.24 -11.77 -20.21
C GLU A 226 -2.00 -12.36 -19.52
N TRP A 227 -2.02 -12.47 -18.18
CA TRP A 227 -0.92 -13.10 -17.44
C TRP A 227 -0.81 -14.61 -17.71
N LEU A 228 -1.93 -15.30 -17.90
CA LEU A 228 -1.94 -16.70 -18.31
C LEU A 228 -1.34 -16.90 -19.71
N GLU A 229 -1.51 -15.95 -20.63
CA GLU A 229 -0.85 -15.98 -21.93
C GLU A 229 0.68 -15.86 -21.79
N PHE A 230 1.16 -14.94 -20.95
CA PHE A 230 2.58 -14.83 -20.60
C PHE A 230 3.13 -16.13 -20.02
N MET A 231 2.41 -16.74 -19.06
CA MET A 231 2.80 -18.02 -18.47
C MET A 231 2.82 -19.16 -19.51
N ALA A 232 1.82 -19.21 -20.40
CA ALA A 232 1.71 -20.25 -21.43
C ALA A 232 2.82 -20.14 -22.50
N ASP A 233 3.29 -18.93 -22.81
CA ASP A 233 4.42 -18.67 -23.73
C ASP A 233 5.81 -18.80 -23.07
N GLY A 234 5.85 -19.45 -21.90
CA GLY A 234 7.10 -19.75 -21.20
C GLY A 234 7.67 -18.56 -20.42
N GLY A 235 6.84 -17.60 -20.00
CA GLY A 235 7.25 -16.36 -19.35
C GLY A 235 8.18 -16.56 -18.14
N TYR A 236 7.93 -17.58 -17.32
CA TYR A 236 8.79 -17.94 -16.16
C TYR A 236 9.97 -18.87 -16.52
N GLN A 237 10.15 -19.22 -17.79
CA GLN A 237 11.17 -20.15 -18.27
C GLN A 237 12.16 -19.51 -19.26
N ARG A 238 11.95 -18.26 -19.64
CA ARG A 238 12.67 -17.56 -20.71
C ARG A 238 13.43 -16.35 -20.16
N ALA A 239 14.73 -16.53 -19.95
CA ALA A 239 15.60 -15.55 -19.30
C ALA A 239 15.65 -14.20 -20.02
N GLU A 240 15.41 -14.16 -21.34
CA GLU A 240 15.46 -12.94 -22.15
C GLU A 240 14.42 -11.88 -21.76
N HIS A 241 13.37 -12.27 -21.03
CA HIS A 241 12.36 -11.32 -20.54
C HIS A 241 12.75 -10.68 -19.21
N TRP A 242 13.73 -11.22 -18.48
CA TRP A 242 13.95 -10.87 -17.09
C TRP A 242 15.21 -10.02 -16.89
N LEU A 243 15.13 -9.07 -15.96
CA LEU A 243 16.32 -8.51 -15.31
C LEU A 243 17.13 -9.65 -14.67
N SER A 244 18.47 -9.52 -14.67
CA SER A 244 19.37 -10.55 -14.15
C SER A 244 19.05 -10.98 -12.71
N ASP A 245 18.82 -10.02 -11.81
CA ASP A 245 18.46 -10.31 -10.40
C ASP A 245 17.10 -11.00 -10.30
N GLY A 246 16.14 -10.60 -11.15
CA GLY A 246 14.83 -11.23 -11.25
C GLY A 246 14.93 -12.68 -11.72
N TRP A 247 15.73 -12.94 -12.76
CA TRP A 247 15.97 -14.29 -13.26
C TRP A 247 16.64 -15.19 -12.20
N ALA A 248 17.63 -14.66 -11.48
CA ALA A 248 18.26 -15.38 -10.38
C ALA A 248 17.23 -15.72 -9.28
N LYS A 249 16.36 -14.78 -8.94
CA LYS A 249 15.32 -14.96 -7.91
C LYS A 249 14.26 -15.99 -8.31
N VAL A 250 13.71 -15.90 -9.53
CA VAL A 250 12.72 -16.85 -10.08
C VAL A 250 13.27 -18.27 -10.05
N ASN A 251 14.52 -18.47 -10.44
CA ASN A 251 15.15 -19.80 -10.41
C ASN A 251 15.44 -20.30 -8.99
N ALA A 252 15.91 -19.42 -8.09
CA ALA A 252 16.24 -19.80 -6.73
C ALA A 252 15.02 -20.23 -5.91
N GLU A 253 13.85 -19.60 -6.16
CA GLU A 253 12.62 -19.87 -5.42
C GLU A 253 11.57 -20.65 -6.22
N GLY A 254 11.85 -20.94 -7.50
CA GLY A 254 10.98 -21.74 -8.35
C GLY A 254 9.64 -21.09 -8.67
N TRP A 255 9.60 -19.76 -8.86
CA TRP A 255 8.36 -19.04 -9.18
C TRP A 255 7.82 -19.48 -10.55
N ARG A 256 6.50 -19.69 -10.65
CA ARG A 256 5.82 -20.18 -11.87
C ARG A 256 4.50 -19.48 -12.21
N ALA A 257 4.00 -18.67 -11.30
CA ALA A 257 2.72 -17.96 -11.35
C ALA A 257 2.73 -16.86 -10.27
N PRO A 258 1.80 -15.89 -10.27
CA PRO A 258 1.59 -14.93 -9.19
C PRO A 258 1.50 -15.57 -7.79
N PHE A 259 1.76 -14.81 -6.73
CA PHE A 259 2.18 -15.36 -5.43
C PHE A 259 1.22 -16.36 -4.79
N TYR A 260 -0.09 -16.13 -4.90
CA TYR A 260 -1.13 -16.96 -4.28
C TYR A 260 -1.80 -17.92 -5.26
N TRP A 261 -1.17 -18.15 -6.43
CA TRP A 261 -1.70 -19.05 -7.45
C TRP A 261 -1.15 -20.46 -7.28
N ASP A 262 -2.05 -21.43 -7.23
CA ASP A 262 -1.73 -22.85 -7.19
C ASP A 262 -2.48 -23.59 -8.30
N GLN A 263 -1.84 -24.61 -8.87
CA GLN A 263 -2.43 -25.42 -9.92
C GLN A 263 -2.96 -26.74 -9.38
N VAL A 264 -4.25 -27.02 -9.60
CA VAL A 264 -4.92 -28.28 -9.24
C VAL A 264 -5.61 -28.83 -10.47
N ASP A 265 -5.24 -30.06 -10.87
CA ASP A 265 -5.80 -30.76 -12.04
C ASP A 265 -5.82 -29.91 -13.34
N GLY A 266 -4.77 -29.10 -13.54
CA GLY A 266 -4.61 -28.24 -14.70
C GLY A 266 -5.32 -26.88 -14.62
N VAL A 267 -6.07 -26.61 -13.54
CA VAL A 267 -6.75 -25.33 -13.30
C VAL A 267 -5.95 -24.50 -12.30
N TRP A 268 -5.77 -23.22 -12.59
CA TRP A 268 -5.16 -22.26 -11.66
C TRP A 268 -6.22 -21.73 -10.68
N PHE A 269 -5.90 -21.81 -9.40
CA PHE A 269 -6.68 -21.26 -8.30
C PHE A 269 -5.89 -20.14 -7.63
N GLU A 270 -6.58 -19.09 -7.18
CA GLU A 270 -6.02 -18.05 -6.33
C GLU A 270 -6.61 -18.15 -4.93
N HIS A 271 -5.76 -18.09 -3.91
CA HIS A 271 -6.20 -17.83 -2.55
C HIS A 271 -6.46 -16.33 -2.32
N THR A 272 -7.71 -15.95 -2.00
CA THR A 272 -8.12 -14.57 -1.69
C THR A 272 -8.57 -14.44 -0.23
N LEU A 273 -8.79 -13.21 0.25
CA LEU A 273 -9.34 -12.98 1.59
C LEU A 273 -10.77 -13.55 1.75
N HIS A 274 -11.49 -13.75 0.66
CA HIS A 274 -12.83 -14.35 0.63
C HIS A 274 -12.82 -15.82 0.14
N GLY A 275 -11.67 -16.51 0.23
CA GLY A 275 -11.53 -17.94 -0.05
C GLY A 275 -10.69 -18.26 -1.30
N THR A 276 -10.50 -19.55 -1.56
CA THR A 276 -9.74 -20.03 -2.71
C THR A 276 -10.66 -20.34 -3.89
N TRP A 277 -10.38 -19.76 -5.06
CA TRP A 277 -11.26 -19.86 -6.23
C TRP A 277 -10.47 -20.04 -7.51
N PRO A 278 -11.05 -20.61 -8.58
CA PRO A 278 -10.45 -20.53 -9.90
C PRO A 278 -10.14 -19.07 -10.26
N VAL A 279 -8.98 -18.87 -10.88
CA VAL A 279 -8.53 -17.55 -11.34
C VAL A 279 -9.60 -16.93 -12.24
N ASN A 280 -10.05 -15.73 -11.86
CA ASN A 280 -10.99 -14.95 -12.65
C ASN A 280 -10.21 -14.13 -13.70
N LEU A 281 -10.42 -14.45 -14.98
CA LEU A 281 -9.59 -13.96 -16.09
C LEU A 281 -9.67 -12.45 -16.29
N GLY A 282 -10.83 -11.83 -16.07
CA GLY A 282 -11.07 -10.41 -16.30
C GLY A 282 -10.63 -9.49 -15.17
N LEU A 283 -10.15 -10.02 -14.04
CA LEU A 283 -9.62 -9.20 -12.95
C LEU A 283 -8.16 -8.80 -13.21
N PRO A 284 -7.68 -7.68 -12.66
CA PRO A 284 -6.27 -7.33 -12.65
C PRO A 284 -5.43 -8.45 -12.04
N VAL A 285 -4.27 -8.71 -12.67
CA VAL A 285 -3.24 -9.53 -12.02
C VAL A 285 -2.76 -8.83 -10.74
N SER A 286 -2.63 -9.61 -9.68
CA SER A 286 -2.24 -9.12 -8.37
C SER A 286 -1.18 -10.00 -7.73
N HIS A 287 -0.49 -9.47 -6.71
CA HIS A 287 0.56 -10.17 -5.97
C HIS A 287 1.74 -10.61 -6.85
N VAL A 288 2.15 -9.71 -7.74
CA VAL A 288 3.34 -9.87 -8.59
C VAL A 288 4.46 -8.94 -8.12
N SER A 289 5.69 -9.42 -8.16
CA SER A 289 6.90 -8.64 -7.89
C SER A 289 7.18 -7.61 -8.99
N HIS A 290 8.06 -6.65 -8.70
CA HIS A 290 8.56 -5.75 -9.73
C HIS A 290 9.27 -6.53 -10.85
N TYR A 291 10.01 -7.60 -10.51
CA TYR A 291 10.67 -8.45 -11.50
C TYR A 291 9.67 -9.13 -12.44
N GLU A 292 8.57 -9.66 -11.89
CA GLU A 292 7.47 -10.23 -12.67
C GLU A 292 6.80 -9.17 -13.55
N ALA A 293 6.55 -7.97 -13.01
CA ALA A 293 5.94 -6.87 -13.73
C ALA A 293 6.79 -6.39 -14.92
N ASP A 294 8.10 -6.21 -14.71
CA ASP A 294 9.05 -5.83 -15.75
C ASP A 294 9.20 -6.92 -16.82
N ALA A 295 9.23 -8.21 -16.41
CA ALA A 295 9.30 -9.32 -17.34
C ALA A 295 8.05 -9.45 -18.21
N PHE A 296 6.87 -9.26 -17.63
CA PHE A 296 5.62 -9.21 -18.38
C PHE A 296 5.61 -8.05 -19.38
N ALA A 297 6.02 -6.85 -18.93
CA ALA A 297 6.07 -5.68 -19.81
C ALA A 297 7.05 -5.89 -20.97
N THR A 298 8.22 -6.49 -20.71
CA THR A 298 9.22 -6.84 -21.73
C THR A 298 8.68 -7.86 -22.72
N TRP A 299 8.03 -8.93 -22.24
CA TRP A 299 7.39 -9.94 -23.09
C TRP A 299 6.32 -9.34 -24.00
N ALA A 300 5.52 -8.40 -23.47
CA ALA A 300 4.50 -7.68 -24.23
C ALA A 300 5.08 -6.66 -25.24
N GLY A 301 6.41 -6.49 -25.30
CA GLY A 301 7.07 -5.48 -26.12
C GLY A 301 6.72 -4.06 -25.68
N LYS A 302 6.64 -3.85 -24.35
CA LYS A 302 6.28 -2.61 -23.65
C LYS A 302 7.27 -2.36 -22.52
N ARG A 303 6.93 -1.46 -21.59
CA ARG A 303 7.72 -1.17 -20.39
C ARG A 303 6.79 -0.79 -19.23
N LEU A 304 7.36 -0.66 -18.03
CA LEU A 304 6.68 0.00 -16.91
C LEU A 304 6.76 1.54 -17.05
N PRO A 305 5.73 2.29 -16.59
CA PRO A 305 5.80 3.75 -16.50
C PRO A 305 6.84 4.17 -15.45
N THR A 306 7.46 5.33 -15.62
CA THR A 306 8.13 6.00 -14.50
C THR A 306 7.08 6.56 -13.53
N GLU A 307 7.44 6.80 -12.26
CA GLU A 307 6.52 7.44 -11.31
C GLU A 307 6.08 8.84 -11.76
N ALA A 308 6.94 9.53 -12.52
CA ALA A 308 6.65 10.87 -13.06
C ALA A 308 5.64 10.82 -14.21
N GLU A 309 5.79 9.87 -15.14
CA GLU A 309 4.81 9.59 -16.20
C GLU A 309 3.45 9.22 -15.59
N TRP A 310 3.46 8.34 -14.61
CA TRP A 310 2.25 7.92 -13.90
C TRP A 310 1.55 9.11 -13.25
N GLU A 311 2.27 9.91 -12.46
CA GLU A 311 1.69 11.06 -11.75
C GLU A 311 1.19 12.14 -12.71
N HIS A 312 1.93 12.41 -13.78
CA HIS A 312 1.51 13.38 -14.78
C HIS A 312 0.24 12.93 -15.51
N ALA A 313 0.19 11.66 -15.92
CA ALA A 313 -0.99 11.07 -16.56
C ALA A 313 -2.18 11.02 -15.59
N ALA A 314 -1.93 10.75 -14.30
CA ALA A 314 -2.96 10.76 -13.28
C ALA A 314 -3.65 12.12 -13.11
N ARG A 315 -2.86 13.20 -13.17
CA ARG A 315 -3.38 14.58 -13.05
C ARG A 315 -4.08 15.08 -14.32
N SER A 316 -3.62 14.66 -15.49
CA SER A 316 -4.10 15.18 -16.78
C SER A 316 -5.23 14.34 -17.39
N HIS A 317 -5.19 13.01 -17.22
CA HIS A 317 -6.09 12.06 -17.88
C HIS A 317 -6.79 11.10 -16.91
N GLY A 318 -6.38 11.05 -15.63
CA GLY A 318 -7.06 10.30 -14.57
C GLY A 318 -8.46 10.83 -14.26
N PRO A 319 -9.24 10.16 -13.39
CA PRO A 319 -10.55 10.63 -12.95
C PRO A 319 -10.45 12.01 -12.26
N ALA A 320 -11.56 12.76 -12.27
CA ALA A 320 -11.60 14.12 -11.69
C ALA A 320 -11.34 14.14 -10.17
N GLU A 321 -11.74 13.06 -9.48
CA GLU A 321 -11.47 12.84 -8.07
C GLU A 321 -10.69 11.52 -7.92
N VAL A 322 -9.86 11.45 -6.89
CA VAL A 322 -9.21 10.21 -6.48
C VAL A 322 -10.30 9.25 -6.01
N GLY A 323 -10.55 8.22 -6.81
CA GLY A 323 -11.63 7.26 -6.60
C GLY A 323 -11.42 6.03 -7.46
N GLY A 324 -12.19 4.99 -7.19
CA GLY A 324 -12.01 3.65 -7.76
C GLY A 324 -12.26 2.60 -6.69
N ASN A 325 -11.71 1.41 -6.89
CA ASN A 325 -11.83 0.33 -5.92
C ASN A 325 -10.80 0.50 -4.78
N LEU A 326 -11.08 1.42 -3.87
CA LEU A 326 -10.30 1.68 -2.64
C LEU A 326 -11.13 1.23 -1.44
N ALA A 327 -10.47 0.62 -0.44
CA ALA A 327 -11.10 0.15 0.79
C ALA A 327 -12.32 -0.77 0.56
N ASP A 328 -12.16 -1.75 -0.34
CA ASP A 328 -13.17 -2.74 -0.61
C ASP A 328 -13.41 -3.63 0.62
N THR A 329 -14.49 -3.36 1.34
CA THR A 329 -14.91 -4.19 2.49
C THR A 329 -15.90 -5.29 2.11
N GLU A 330 -16.31 -5.35 0.83
CA GLU A 330 -17.17 -6.40 0.29
C GLU A 330 -16.33 -7.58 -0.19
N THR A 331 -15.36 -7.33 -1.08
CA THR A 331 -14.56 -8.41 -1.70
C THR A 331 -13.12 -8.46 -1.20
N TYR A 332 -12.59 -7.34 -0.68
CA TYR A 332 -11.16 -7.21 -0.36
C TYR A 332 -10.22 -7.60 -1.53
N HIS A 333 -10.63 -7.35 -2.77
CA HIS A 333 -9.95 -7.84 -3.95
C HIS A 333 -10.11 -6.88 -5.15
N PRO A 334 -9.21 -6.91 -6.16
CA PRO A 334 -9.38 -6.14 -7.39
C PRO A 334 -10.69 -6.45 -8.13
N ARG A 335 -11.19 -5.47 -8.87
CA ARG A 335 -12.39 -5.57 -9.71
C ARG A 335 -12.02 -5.50 -11.18
N ALA A 336 -12.87 -6.05 -12.04
CA ALA A 336 -12.71 -5.90 -13.48
C ALA A 336 -12.84 -4.42 -13.89
N ALA A 337 -12.14 -4.02 -14.96
CA ALA A 337 -12.26 -2.68 -15.48
C ALA A 337 -13.70 -2.37 -15.90
N GLU A 338 -14.20 -1.19 -15.55
CA GLU A 338 -15.47 -0.68 -16.08
C GLU A 338 -15.36 -0.35 -17.58
N ALA A 339 -16.48 -0.09 -18.26
CA ALA A 339 -16.48 0.19 -19.69
C ALA A 339 -15.51 1.35 -20.09
N PRO A 340 -14.84 1.27 -21.25
CA PRO A 340 -13.92 2.31 -21.71
C PRO A 340 -14.55 3.71 -21.76
N THR A 341 -13.84 4.71 -21.22
CA THR A 341 -14.29 6.11 -21.17
C THR A 341 -13.41 7.06 -22.00
N GLY A 342 -12.34 6.54 -22.60
CA GLY A 342 -11.28 7.35 -23.21
C GLY A 342 -10.33 7.99 -22.18
N ARG A 343 -10.42 7.59 -20.91
CA ARG A 343 -9.55 8.02 -19.81
C ARG A 343 -8.90 6.81 -19.13
N LEU A 344 -7.96 7.07 -18.23
CA LEU A 344 -7.36 6.03 -17.39
C LEU A 344 -8.42 5.46 -16.44
N ARG A 345 -8.64 4.15 -16.56
CA ARG A 345 -9.45 3.30 -15.69
C ARG A 345 -8.54 2.59 -14.69
N GLN A 346 -9.08 2.24 -13.53
CA GLN A 346 -8.36 1.52 -12.46
C GLN A 346 -7.05 2.21 -12.04
N LEU A 347 -6.99 3.55 -12.20
CA LEU A 347 -5.80 4.31 -11.87
C LEU A 347 -5.59 4.40 -10.36
N TYR A 348 -6.68 4.45 -9.60
CA TYR A 348 -6.63 4.37 -8.15
C TYR A 348 -7.41 3.15 -7.67
N GLY A 349 -6.86 2.46 -6.68
CA GLY A 349 -7.43 1.24 -6.15
C GLY A 349 -7.07 0.01 -6.98
N ASP A 350 -7.79 -1.09 -6.75
CA ASP A 350 -7.50 -2.42 -7.32
C ASP A 350 -6.12 -2.94 -6.88
N CYS A 351 -5.04 -2.50 -7.53
CA CYS A 351 -3.67 -2.89 -7.23
C CYS A 351 -2.75 -1.66 -7.20
N TRP A 352 -1.77 -1.69 -6.30
CA TRP A 352 -0.61 -0.80 -6.43
C TRP A 352 0.11 -1.08 -7.75
N GLU A 353 0.41 -0.04 -8.51
CA GLU A 353 1.01 -0.18 -9.83
C GLU A 353 2.53 -0.02 -9.74
N TRP A 354 3.29 -1.07 -10.09
CA TRP A 354 4.75 -0.97 -10.17
C TRP A 354 5.18 0.05 -11.22
N THR A 355 6.13 0.90 -10.84
CA THR A 355 6.82 1.82 -11.75
C THR A 355 8.24 1.34 -12.02
N SER A 356 8.91 1.95 -13.01
CA SER A 356 10.35 1.78 -13.25
C SER A 356 11.23 2.70 -12.39
N SER A 357 10.64 3.48 -11.46
CA SER A 357 11.35 4.45 -10.64
C SER A 357 11.85 3.85 -9.32
N ALA A 358 13.16 3.94 -9.09
CA ALA A 358 13.73 3.68 -7.77
C ALA A 358 13.19 4.68 -6.73
N TYR A 359 12.96 4.22 -5.50
CA TYR A 359 12.53 5.08 -4.40
C TYR A 359 13.71 5.93 -3.90
N LEU A 360 13.87 7.08 -4.55
CA LEU A 360 14.91 8.07 -4.26
C LEU A 360 14.28 9.36 -3.69
N PRO A 361 15.06 10.17 -2.94
CA PRO A 361 14.61 11.49 -2.52
C PRO A 361 14.32 12.37 -3.73
N TYR A 362 13.22 13.13 -3.67
CA TYR A 362 13.02 14.22 -4.62
C TYR A 362 14.11 15.29 -4.46
N PRO A 363 14.47 16.03 -5.52
CA PRO A 363 15.41 17.14 -5.43
C PRO A 363 14.97 18.15 -4.34
N GLY A 364 15.83 18.38 -3.35
CA GLY A 364 15.54 19.27 -2.22
C GLY A 364 14.80 18.61 -1.05
N PHE A 365 14.58 17.30 -1.07
CA PHE A 365 14.06 16.56 0.09
C PHE A 365 15.00 16.70 1.30
N HIS A 366 14.40 17.02 2.45
CA HIS A 366 15.03 16.99 3.75
C HIS A 366 14.10 16.28 4.74
N PRO A 367 14.56 15.27 5.49
CA PRO A 367 13.73 14.64 6.52
C PRO A 367 13.40 15.64 7.62
N ALA A 368 12.25 15.45 8.27
CA ALA A 368 11.89 16.21 9.46
C ALA A 368 12.95 16.03 10.57
N ALA A 369 13.05 17.00 11.48
CA ALA A 369 13.91 16.86 12.66
C ALA A 369 13.33 15.86 13.67
N GLY A 370 14.20 15.24 14.47
CA GLY A 370 13.82 14.29 15.53
C GLY A 370 13.44 12.90 15.00
N ALA A 371 12.87 12.07 15.88
CA ALA A 371 12.56 10.68 15.58
C ALA A 371 11.60 10.51 14.39
N ILE A 372 10.63 11.40 14.23
CA ILE A 372 9.68 11.39 13.10
C ILE A 372 10.41 11.50 11.75
N GLY A 373 11.59 12.12 11.68
CA GLY A 373 12.42 12.18 10.47
C GLY A 373 12.90 10.82 9.95
N GLU A 374 12.86 9.77 10.78
CA GLU A 374 13.20 8.42 10.36
C GLU A 374 12.10 7.71 9.57
N TYR A 375 10.92 8.32 9.41
CA TYR A 375 9.74 7.69 8.81
C TYR A 375 10.02 7.18 7.39
N ASN A 376 10.62 8.01 6.54
CA ASN A 376 10.77 7.68 5.12
C ASN A 376 12.22 7.74 4.62
N GLY A 377 12.98 8.80 4.94
CA GLY A 377 14.25 9.09 4.27
C GLY A 377 15.29 7.97 4.33
N LYS A 378 15.36 7.22 5.45
CA LYS A 378 16.31 6.12 5.63
C LYS A 378 16.03 4.87 4.77
N PHE A 379 14.85 4.82 4.15
CA PHE A 379 14.39 3.72 3.31
C PHE A 379 14.60 3.98 1.81
N MET A 380 15.15 5.14 1.43
CA MET A 380 15.38 5.56 0.03
C MET A 380 16.61 4.88 -0.61
N SER A 381 16.62 3.54 -0.59
CA SER A 381 17.62 2.70 -1.25
C SER A 381 17.07 1.29 -1.45
N ASN A 382 17.38 0.65 -2.58
CA ASN A 382 17.02 -0.74 -2.90
C ASN A 382 15.51 -1.05 -2.87
N GLN A 383 14.69 -0.04 -3.18
CA GLN A 383 13.24 -0.18 -3.28
C GLN A 383 12.74 0.50 -4.55
N ILE A 384 11.61 0.02 -5.07
CA ILE A 384 10.96 0.54 -6.26
C ILE A 384 9.62 1.15 -5.86
N VAL A 385 9.26 2.24 -6.51
CA VAL A 385 8.03 2.99 -6.24
C VAL A 385 6.81 2.30 -6.87
N LEU A 386 5.70 2.29 -6.12
CA LEU A 386 4.37 1.93 -6.62
C LEU A 386 3.38 3.09 -6.42
N ARG A 387 2.36 3.18 -7.30
CA ARG A 387 1.36 4.26 -7.31
C ARG A 387 -0.08 3.74 -7.35
N GLY A 388 -1.05 4.63 -7.10
CA GLY A 388 -2.49 4.35 -7.24
C GLY A 388 -3.24 3.96 -5.98
N GLY A 389 -2.62 3.28 -5.02
CA GLY A 389 -3.38 2.57 -3.97
C GLY A 389 -3.88 1.22 -4.49
N CYS A 390 -4.44 0.40 -3.60
CA CYS A 390 -5.01 -0.90 -3.95
C CYS A 390 -6.40 -1.07 -3.33
N ALA A 391 -7.06 -2.21 -3.59
CA ALA A 391 -8.37 -2.54 -3.02
C ALA A 391 -8.41 -2.49 -1.48
N LEU A 392 -7.27 -2.58 -0.82
CA LEU A 392 -7.15 -2.58 0.64
C LEU A 392 -6.76 -1.21 1.22
N THR A 393 -6.43 -0.22 0.36
CA THR A 393 -6.00 1.11 0.80
C THR A 393 -7.19 1.90 1.35
N PRO A 394 -7.14 2.42 2.60
CA PRO A 394 -8.26 3.15 3.20
C PRO A 394 -8.70 4.39 2.42
N PRO A 395 -9.97 4.82 2.51
CA PRO A 395 -10.46 6.00 1.81
C PRO A 395 -9.72 7.26 2.26
N GLY A 396 -9.42 8.14 1.31
CA GLY A 396 -8.69 9.39 1.57
C GLY A 396 -7.21 9.22 1.89
N HIS A 397 -6.66 8.00 1.86
CA HIS A 397 -5.23 7.77 2.09
C HIS A 397 -4.37 8.00 0.84
N THR A 398 -4.84 7.52 -0.31
CA THR A 398 -4.12 7.67 -1.59
C THR A 398 -4.34 9.05 -2.20
N ARG A 399 -3.40 9.45 -3.04
CA ARG A 399 -3.44 10.70 -3.81
C ARG A 399 -2.51 10.62 -5.01
N ALA A 400 -2.66 11.55 -5.96
CA ALA A 400 -1.86 11.56 -7.18
C ALA A 400 -0.36 11.55 -6.89
N SER A 401 0.13 12.23 -5.85
CA SER A 401 1.53 12.23 -5.46
C SER A 401 1.95 11.07 -4.54
N TYR A 402 1.04 10.17 -4.13
CA TYR A 402 1.35 9.15 -3.11
C TYR A 402 2.45 8.17 -3.50
N ARG A 403 3.56 8.09 -2.76
CA ARG A 403 4.68 7.19 -3.08
C ARG A 403 4.74 5.99 -2.14
N ASN A 404 4.15 4.86 -2.55
CA ASN A 404 4.40 3.59 -1.88
C ASN A 404 5.72 3.00 -2.38
N PHE A 405 6.37 2.14 -1.61
CA PHE A 405 7.65 1.56 -1.96
C PHE A 405 7.85 0.19 -1.32
N PHE A 406 8.41 -0.74 -2.10
CA PHE A 406 8.80 -2.06 -1.63
C PHE A 406 10.09 -2.52 -2.30
N PRO A 407 10.84 -3.47 -1.70
CA PRO A 407 11.88 -4.20 -2.40
C PRO A 407 11.33 -4.84 -3.70
N PRO A 408 12.13 -4.93 -4.77
CA PRO A 408 11.65 -5.39 -6.08
C PRO A 408 11.14 -6.83 -6.08
N GLN A 409 11.59 -7.68 -5.15
CA GLN A 409 11.15 -9.06 -5.00
C GLN A 409 9.84 -9.24 -4.21
N SER A 410 9.26 -8.18 -3.65
CA SER A 410 8.07 -8.29 -2.79
C SER A 410 6.84 -8.71 -3.60
N ARG A 411 6.14 -9.75 -3.15
CA ARG A 411 4.96 -10.31 -3.83
C ARG A 411 3.70 -10.36 -2.97
N TRP A 412 3.82 -10.28 -1.65
CA TRP A 412 2.64 -10.33 -0.76
C TRP A 412 1.83 -9.04 -0.79
N ALA A 413 2.46 -7.91 -1.13
CA ALA A 413 1.76 -6.65 -1.38
C ALA A 413 0.73 -6.85 -2.49
N LEU A 414 -0.41 -6.15 -2.41
CA LEU A 414 -1.44 -6.18 -3.46
C LEU A 414 -1.00 -5.29 -4.64
N SER A 415 0.02 -5.76 -5.35
CA SER A 415 0.67 -5.09 -6.48
C SER A 415 0.30 -5.72 -7.81
N GLY A 416 0.14 -4.89 -8.84
CA GLY A 416 -0.22 -5.24 -10.20
C GLY A 416 0.60 -4.44 -11.22
N VAL A 417 0.13 -4.43 -12.47
CA VAL A 417 0.90 -3.90 -13.61
C VAL A 417 0.05 -3.00 -14.48
N ARG A 418 0.55 -1.80 -14.76
CA ARG A 418 0.08 -0.95 -15.87
C ARG A 418 1.21 -0.82 -16.87
N LEU A 419 0.92 -1.04 -18.15
CA LEU A 419 1.91 -0.90 -19.20
C LEU A 419 2.06 0.56 -19.64
N ALA A 420 3.28 0.90 -20.05
CA ALA A 420 3.61 2.13 -20.75
C ALA A 420 4.33 1.81 -22.07
N ASP A 421 4.30 2.76 -23.00
CA ASP A 421 4.99 2.68 -24.29
C ASP A 421 5.51 4.08 -24.70
N GLY A 422 6.52 4.16 -25.57
CA GLY A 422 7.20 5.42 -25.91
C GLY A 422 7.24 5.79 -27.40
N GLY A 423 6.84 7.04 -27.72
CA GLY A 423 6.86 7.73 -29.03
C GLY A 423 5.65 7.40 -29.94
N VAL A 424 4.79 8.32 -30.44
CA VAL A 424 4.88 9.78 -30.62
C VAL A 424 3.47 10.41 -30.80
N PRO A 425 3.14 11.60 -30.25
CA PRO A 425 2.25 12.54 -30.89
C PRO A 425 3.03 13.29 -31.97
N SER A 426 3.03 12.77 -33.21
CA SER A 426 3.30 13.63 -34.36
C SER A 426 2.00 14.34 -34.70
N GLY A 427 1.98 15.65 -34.47
CA GLY A 427 0.78 16.47 -34.43
C GLY A 427 -0.13 16.40 -35.66
N ALA A 428 -1.37 16.86 -35.42
CA ALA A 428 -2.37 17.30 -36.39
C ALA A 428 -2.38 16.53 -37.73
N ALA A 429 -3.43 15.74 -37.92
CA ALA A 429 -3.89 15.37 -39.26
C ALA A 429 -3.73 16.57 -40.21
N ARG A 430 -2.93 16.39 -41.28
CA ARG A 430 -2.93 17.32 -42.41
C ARG A 430 -4.27 17.32 -43.11
#